data_AF-C4VBL3-F1
#
_entry.id   AF-C4VBL3-F1
#
_cell.length_a   1.000
_cell.length_b   1.000
_cell.length_c   1.000
_cell.angle_alpha   90.00
_cell.angle_beta   90.00
_cell.angle_gamma   90.00
#
_symmetry.space_group_name_H-M   'P 1'
#
loop_
_entity.id
_entity.type
_entity.pdbx_description
1 polymer ?
#
loop_
_entity_poly.entity_id
_entity_poly.type
_entity_poly.pdbx_seq_one_letter_code
_entity_poly.pdbx_strand_id
1 'polypeptide(L)'
;MQDLDTSLLEHQMKYCGQILQKLKRNQNAFPFLEPVDPIKYGIPDYPLKIKYPMDLSTVKKKLDSKVYNTPEMFDSDIKLMFNNCYTYNHPSSDVYLLGKKLEEYYDELFALLPMEISKKRKRPEMSLERSKQVKRTIRSGDTMKIDDYEFCIEVLNEILKSKYKGFVWPFLEPVDENLLPQYYEIIKNPMDLKSIKDKLDLKSYKGVDEFSNDLRLITENCHKFNDQGSDVYRCGTELNELVNSLLANYEPKDLKGRILELKKKIVQYTKEVKALESKLRDKNDGSPVTVKNYSLNERIELGNRILNLNKIQTDTVAKIIQKYSAGEYVENNEIEVDLRILPDNVYEEIDMYISNIEIGLEENNEGV
;
A
#
# COMPACT_ATOMS: atom_id res chain seq x y z
N MET A 1 4.96 33.11 21.33
CA MET A 1 6.07 33.29 20.35
C MET A 1 7.18 32.28 20.63
N GLN A 2 7.57 32.09 21.90
CA GLN A 2 8.59 31.12 22.35
C GLN A 2 8.27 29.64 22.04
N ASP A 3 7.00 29.23 22.06
CA ASP A 3 6.59 27.83 21.78
C ASP A 3 6.66 27.44 20.29
N LEU A 4 6.49 28.40 19.38
CA LEU A 4 6.49 28.15 17.93
C LEU A 4 7.93 28.00 17.40
N ASP A 5 8.83 28.82 17.92
CA ASP A 5 10.27 28.81 17.61
C ASP A 5 10.93 27.51 18.10
N THR A 6 10.59 27.07 19.33
CA THR A 6 11.04 25.78 19.87
C THR A 6 10.54 24.59 19.04
N SER A 7 9.28 24.64 18.58
CA SER A 7 8.72 23.56 17.75
C SER A 7 9.34 23.49 16.35
N LEU A 8 9.73 24.63 15.76
CA LEU A 8 10.40 24.65 14.47
C LEU A 8 11.81 24.07 14.60
N LEU A 9 12.53 24.48 15.64
CA LEU A 9 13.87 23.98 15.93
C LEU A 9 13.88 22.46 16.15
N GLU A 10 12.95 21.92 16.96
CA GLU A 10 12.83 20.47 17.14
C GLU A 10 12.58 19.73 15.81
N HIS A 11 11.77 20.31 14.93
CA HIS A 11 11.49 19.74 13.61
C HIS A 11 12.73 19.76 12.71
N GLN A 12 13.45 20.87 12.66
CA GLN A 12 14.69 21.00 11.91
C GLN A 12 15.77 20.05 12.43
N MET A 13 15.91 19.90 13.76
CA MET A 13 16.87 18.97 14.34
C MET A 13 16.53 17.50 14.03
N LYS A 14 15.24 17.15 13.99
CA LYS A 14 14.80 15.82 13.51
C LYS A 14 15.17 15.62 12.03
N TYR A 15 14.99 16.65 11.21
CA TYR A 15 15.35 16.63 9.80
C TYR A 15 16.86 16.43 9.59
N CYS A 16 17.72 17.13 10.35
CA CYS A 16 19.17 16.88 10.36
C CYS A 16 19.51 15.41 10.66
N GLY A 17 18.79 14.76 11.57
CA GLY A 17 18.95 13.32 11.83
C GLY A 17 18.58 12.42 10.66
N GLN A 18 17.58 12.80 9.86
CA GLN A 18 17.21 12.09 8.64
C GLN A 18 18.26 12.29 7.53
N ILE A 19 18.76 13.51 7.35
CA ILE A 19 19.87 13.80 6.43
C ILE A 19 21.06 12.91 6.78
N LEU A 20 21.46 12.87 8.05
CA LEU A 20 22.58 12.04 8.50
C LEU A 20 22.39 10.56 8.16
N GLN A 21 21.18 10.02 8.33
CA GLN A 21 20.89 8.63 7.94
C GLN A 21 21.00 8.41 6.43
N LYS A 22 20.53 9.35 5.61
CA LYS A 22 20.65 9.29 4.14
C LYS A 22 22.12 9.34 3.71
N LEU A 23 22.91 10.24 4.29
CA LEU A 23 24.36 10.32 4.02
C LEU A 23 25.06 9.00 4.34
N LYS A 24 24.82 8.42 5.52
CA LYS A 24 25.45 7.15 5.92
C LYS A 24 25.11 5.95 5.03
N ARG A 25 24.02 6.02 4.27
CA ARG A 25 23.56 4.96 3.35
C ARG A 25 23.98 5.22 1.90
N ASN A 26 24.46 6.42 1.59
CA ASN A 26 24.89 6.77 0.24
C ASN A 26 26.14 5.95 -0.13
N GLN A 27 26.19 5.43 -1.37
CA GLN A 27 27.30 4.61 -1.86
C GLN A 27 28.66 5.33 -1.80
N ASN A 28 28.66 6.66 -1.86
CA ASN A 28 29.88 7.47 -1.82
C ASN A 28 30.38 7.74 -0.39
N ALA A 29 29.65 7.31 0.65
CA ALA A 29 29.92 7.70 2.03
C ALA A 29 31.01 6.89 2.73
N PHE A 30 31.46 5.76 2.16
CA PHE A 30 32.35 4.81 2.84
C PHE A 30 33.63 5.43 3.46
N PRO A 31 34.32 6.44 2.86
CA PRO A 31 35.50 7.06 3.47
C PRO A 31 35.16 7.95 4.67
N PHE A 32 33.89 8.34 4.82
CA PHE A 32 33.41 9.34 5.76
C PHE A 32 32.62 8.73 6.92
N LEU A 33 32.41 7.41 6.93
CA LEU A 33 31.56 6.74 7.92
C LEU A 33 32.16 6.76 9.32
N GLU A 34 33.49 6.71 9.44
CA GLU A 34 34.23 6.60 10.70
C GLU A 34 35.46 7.53 10.68
N PRO A 35 36.05 7.85 11.85
CA PRO A 35 37.25 8.68 11.92
C PRO A 35 38.39 8.10 11.06
N VAL A 36 39.13 8.99 10.38
CA VAL A 36 40.33 8.60 9.63
C VAL A 36 41.36 8.02 10.59
N ASP A 37 41.87 6.83 10.28
CA ASP A 37 42.95 6.15 11.00
C ASP A 37 44.29 6.35 10.25
N PRO A 38 45.16 7.26 10.72
CA PRO A 38 46.38 7.61 10.01
C PRO A 38 47.38 6.45 9.88
N ILE A 39 47.35 5.50 10.84
CA ILE A 39 48.27 4.36 10.86
C ILE A 39 47.78 3.33 9.84
N LYS A 40 46.49 2.99 9.88
CA LYS A 40 45.87 2.02 8.97
C LYS A 40 46.04 2.40 7.50
N TYR A 41 45.95 3.69 7.19
CA TYR A 41 46.04 4.18 5.81
C TYR A 41 47.44 4.65 5.41
N GLY A 42 48.45 4.53 6.29
CA GLY A 42 49.83 4.92 5.98
C GLY A 42 50.01 6.42 5.76
N ILE A 43 49.20 7.25 6.42
CA ILE A 43 49.16 8.72 6.28
C ILE A 43 49.46 9.42 7.61
N PRO A 44 50.65 9.22 8.21
CA PRO A 44 50.96 9.72 9.56
C PRO A 44 50.94 11.25 9.69
N ASP A 45 50.97 11.97 8.57
CA ASP A 45 50.88 13.44 8.52
C ASP A 45 49.44 13.97 8.58
N TYR A 46 48.41 13.12 8.50
CA TYR A 46 47.00 13.53 8.54
C TYR A 46 46.65 14.37 9.78
N PRO A 47 47.02 13.98 11.03
CA PRO A 47 46.74 14.81 12.21
C PRO A 47 47.55 16.12 12.25
N LEU A 48 48.66 16.20 11.50
CA LEU A 48 49.45 17.41 11.38
C LEU A 48 48.78 18.43 10.47
N LYS A 49 48.12 17.96 9.41
CA LYS A 49 47.44 18.77 8.39
C LYS A 49 45.99 19.09 8.75
N ILE A 50 45.25 18.12 9.30
CA ILE A 50 43.84 18.26 9.66
C ILE A 50 43.70 18.46 11.16
N LYS A 51 43.33 19.68 11.57
CA LYS A 51 43.28 20.10 12.98
C LYS A 51 42.00 19.68 13.70
N TYR A 52 40.90 19.62 12.99
CA TYR A 52 39.59 19.28 13.53
C TYR A 52 38.98 18.14 12.72
N PRO A 53 39.39 16.88 12.96
CA PRO A 53 38.86 15.75 12.22
C PRO A 53 37.35 15.63 12.47
N MET A 54 36.61 15.25 11.44
CA MET A 54 35.17 15.03 11.50
C MET A 54 34.77 13.90 10.56
N ASP A 55 33.75 13.14 10.96
CA ASP A 55 33.21 11.98 10.25
C ASP A 55 31.74 11.76 10.67
N LEU A 56 31.01 10.95 9.91
CA LEU A 56 29.58 10.75 10.12
C LEU A 56 29.24 10.01 11.43
N SER A 57 30.13 9.20 12.01
CA SER A 57 29.90 8.59 13.33
C SER A 57 30.10 9.60 14.46
N THR A 58 31.08 10.49 14.34
CA THR A 58 31.28 11.62 15.26
C THR A 58 30.11 12.62 15.19
N VAL A 59 29.67 13.00 13.98
CA VAL A 59 28.47 13.85 13.80
C VAL A 59 27.24 13.20 14.44
N LYS A 60 27.08 11.87 14.28
CA LYS A 60 26.00 11.14 14.93
C LYS A 60 26.05 11.23 16.45
N LYS A 61 27.21 11.01 17.06
CA LYS A 61 27.39 11.12 18.52
C LYS A 61 27.02 12.52 19.01
N LYS A 62 27.48 13.57 18.32
CA LYS A 62 27.15 14.96 18.65
C LYS A 62 25.65 15.24 18.53
N LEU A 63 24.99 14.71 17.50
CA LEU A 63 23.55 14.85 17.32
C LEU A 63 22.75 14.12 18.42
N ASP A 64 23.08 12.86 18.70
CA ASP A 64 22.42 12.06 19.74
C ASP A 64 22.59 12.66 21.14
N SER A 65 23.77 13.22 21.43
CA SER A 65 24.08 13.91 22.68
C SER A 65 23.55 15.35 22.73
N LYS A 66 22.76 15.78 21.74
CA LYS A 66 22.16 17.12 21.65
C LYS A 66 23.19 18.26 21.75
N VAL A 67 24.38 18.06 21.19
CA VAL A 67 25.44 19.08 21.12
C VAL A 67 25.07 20.18 20.12
N TYR A 68 24.30 19.84 19.09
CA TYR A 68 23.80 20.80 18.10
C TYR A 68 22.53 21.46 18.63
N ASN A 69 22.62 22.76 18.90
CA ASN A 69 21.48 23.58 19.32
C ASN A 69 20.77 24.23 18.14
N THR A 70 21.38 24.23 16.95
CA THR A 70 20.79 24.73 15.71
C THR A 70 21.20 23.85 14.52
N PRO A 71 20.43 23.85 13.42
CA PRO A 71 20.79 23.14 12.19
C PRO A 71 22.11 23.61 11.58
N GLU A 72 22.48 24.88 11.76
CA GLU A 72 23.72 25.47 11.26
C GLU A 72 24.95 24.90 11.98
N MET A 73 24.82 24.52 13.25
CA MET A 73 25.91 23.82 13.96
C MET A 73 26.13 22.41 13.40
N PHE A 74 25.05 21.73 13.00
CA PHE A 74 25.13 20.43 12.33
C PHE A 74 25.74 20.56 10.92
N ASP A 75 25.30 21.56 10.16
CA ASP A 75 25.85 21.88 8.83
C ASP A 75 27.34 22.22 8.88
N SER A 76 27.75 23.05 9.85
CA SER A 76 29.16 23.40 10.04
C SER A 76 30.07 22.19 10.18
N ASP A 77 29.64 21.16 10.91
CA ASP A 77 30.40 19.93 11.10
C ASP A 77 30.39 19.03 9.85
N ILE A 78 29.26 18.93 9.13
CA ILE A 78 29.20 18.22 7.86
C ILE A 78 30.11 18.89 6.82
N LYS A 79 30.07 20.22 6.72
CA LYS A 79 30.95 20.99 5.84
C LYS A 79 32.42 20.90 6.26
N LEU A 80 32.72 20.87 7.56
CA LEU A 80 34.07 20.62 8.06
C LEU A 80 34.61 19.25 7.60
N MET A 81 33.79 18.20 7.65
CA MET A 81 34.16 16.87 7.14
C MET A 81 34.56 16.91 5.66
N PHE A 82 33.77 17.57 4.81
CA PHE A 82 34.09 17.73 3.38
C PHE A 82 35.33 18.62 3.16
N ASN A 83 35.43 19.75 3.86
CA ASN A 83 36.57 20.65 3.75
C ASN A 83 37.89 19.98 4.17
N ASN A 84 37.87 19.15 5.22
CA ASN A 84 39.02 18.34 5.62
C ASN A 84 39.43 17.37 4.50
N CYS A 85 38.46 16.72 3.87
CA CYS A 85 38.71 15.85 2.72
C CYS A 85 39.44 16.62 1.60
N TYR A 86 38.95 17.79 1.23
CA TYR A 86 39.53 18.59 0.14
C TYR A 86 40.86 19.25 0.49
N THR A 87 41.09 19.50 1.78
CA THR A 87 42.37 20.04 2.28
C THR A 87 43.46 18.98 2.24
N TYR A 88 43.14 17.73 2.58
CA TYR A 88 44.12 16.66 2.64
C TYR A 88 44.36 15.99 1.28
N ASN A 89 43.29 15.75 0.52
CA ASN A 89 43.33 14.94 -0.70
C ASN A 89 43.53 15.79 -1.95
N HIS A 90 44.27 15.26 -2.92
CA HIS A 90 44.41 15.89 -4.23
C HIS A 90 43.05 15.90 -4.98
N PRO A 91 42.70 16.97 -5.73
CA PRO A 91 41.42 17.07 -6.45
C PRO A 91 41.08 15.91 -7.41
N SER A 92 42.11 15.20 -7.89
CA SER A 92 41.96 14.04 -8.78
C SER A 92 41.86 12.69 -8.05
N SER A 93 41.92 12.66 -6.71
CA SER A 93 41.84 11.40 -5.98
C SER A 93 40.40 10.92 -5.84
N ASP A 94 40.20 9.61 -5.76
CA ASP A 94 38.86 9.02 -5.64
C ASP A 94 38.13 9.55 -4.40
N VAL A 95 38.81 9.65 -3.26
CA VAL A 95 38.21 10.14 -2.01
C VAL A 95 37.75 11.60 -2.14
N TYR A 96 38.50 12.43 -2.86
CA TYR A 96 38.09 13.81 -3.16
C TYR A 96 36.81 13.85 -3.99
N LEU A 97 36.77 13.07 -5.08
CA LEU A 97 35.61 13.00 -5.98
C LEU A 97 34.37 12.40 -5.31
N LEU A 98 34.55 11.40 -4.45
CA LEU A 98 33.48 10.84 -3.62
C LEU A 98 32.94 11.89 -2.63
N GLY A 99 33.83 12.67 -2.02
CA GLY A 99 33.47 13.81 -1.17
C GLY A 99 32.58 14.80 -1.91
N LYS A 100 32.96 15.18 -3.15
CA LYS A 100 32.18 16.12 -3.96
C LYS A 100 30.78 15.62 -4.28
N LYS A 101 30.64 14.36 -4.71
CA LYS A 101 29.33 13.75 -4.99
C LYS A 101 28.46 13.65 -3.73
N LEU A 102 29.06 13.35 -2.59
CA LEU A 102 28.34 13.25 -1.33
C LEU A 102 27.95 14.63 -0.79
N GLU A 103 28.78 15.65 -1.01
CA GLU A 103 28.52 17.05 -0.67
C GLU A 103 27.37 17.63 -1.51
N GLU A 104 27.35 17.38 -2.82
CA GLU A 104 26.23 17.79 -3.70
C GLU A 104 24.90 17.20 -3.21
N TYR A 105 24.88 15.89 -2.92
CA TYR A 105 23.71 15.22 -2.36
C TYR A 105 23.31 15.77 -0.99
N TYR A 106 24.29 16.13 -0.15
CA TYR A 106 24.03 16.78 1.12
C TYR A 106 23.37 18.16 0.93
N ASP A 107 23.90 18.98 0.02
CA ASP A 107 23.42 20.34 -0.24
C ASP A 107 21.99 20.34 -0.75
N GLU A 108 21.63 19.39 -1.63
CA GLU A 108 20.26 19.17 -2.06
C GLU A 108 19.32 18.85 -0.89
N LEU A 109 19.75 17.98 0.03
CA LEU A 109 18.96 17.61 1.20
C LEU A 109 18.84 18.76 2.21
N PHE A 110 19.91 19.51 2.43
CA PHE A 110 19.95 20.59 3.41
C PHE A 110 19.25 21.86 2.92
N ALA A 111 19.22 22.11 1.59
CA ALA A 111 18.43 23.19 1.00
C ALA A 111 16.91 23.02 1.24
N LEU A 112 16.46 21.78 1.48
CA LEU A 112 15.08 21.45 1.84
C LEU A 112 14.81 21.51 3.36
N LEU A 113 15.75 22.05 4.15
CA LEU A 113 15.54 22.25 5.58
C LEU A 113 14.29 23.11 5.82
N PRO A 114 13.33 22.67 6.66
CA PRO A 114 12.10 23.42 6.90
C PRO A 114 12.39 24.80 7.50
N MET A 115 12.00 25.86 6.80
CA MET A 115 12.15 27.26 7.26
C MET A 115 10.93 27.77 8.04
N GLU A 116 9.79 27.12 7.87
CA GLU A 116 8.54 27.42 8.58
C GLU A 116 7.80 26.13 8.91
N ILE A 117 7.01 26.14 9.99
CA ILE A 117 6.04 25.08 10.24
C ILE A 117 4.85 25.34 9.30
N SER A 118 4.66 24.51 8.27
CA SER A 118 3.58 24.72 7.31
C SER A 118 2.22 24.80 8.03
N LYS A 119 1.43 25.85 7.71
CA LYS A 119 0.04 25.96 8.17
C LYS A 119 -0.74 24.86 7.47
N LYS A 120 -0.91 23.73 8.17
CA LYS A 120 -1.77 22.60 7.81
C LYS A 120 -2.89 23.00 6.85
N ARG A 121 -2.87 22.53 5.60
CA ARG A 121 -4.14 22.16 4.97
C ARG A 121 -4.73 21.08 5.87
N LYS A 122 -5.95 21.30 6.36
CA LYS A 122 -6.67 20.26 7.10
C LYS A 122 -6.67 19.03 6.20
N ARG A 123 -5.97 17.98 6.65
CA ARG A 123 -6.34 16.59 6.39
C ARG A 123 -7.88 16.51 6.32
N PRO A 124 -8.47 15.66 5.47
CA PRO A 124 -9.73 15.07 5.87
C PRO A 124 -9.43 14.42 7.22
N GLU A 125 -9.86 15.07 8.30
CA GLU A 125 -9.98 14.41 9.58
C GLU A 125 -10.85 13.19 9.30
N MET A 126 -10.25 12.00 9.24
CA MET A 126 -10.92 10.89 9.91
C MET A 126 -11.08 11.38 11.34
N SER A 127 -12.30 11.79 11.67
CA SER A 127 -12.71 12.28 12.96
C SER A 127 -12.34 11.24 14.03
N LEU A 128 -11.13 11.33 14.55
CA LEU A 128 -10.87 11.03 15.95
C LEU A 128 -11.54 12.15 16.73
N GLU A 129 -12.86 12.08 16.83
CA GLU A 129 -13.51 12.66 17.99
C GLU A 129 -12.78 12.08 19.19
N ARG A 130 -12.05 12.94 19.91
CA ARG A 130 -11.73 12.71 21.31
C ARG A 130 -13.07 12.54 22.01
N SER A 131 -13.56 11.31 22.05
CA SER A 131 -14.59 10.91 22.98
C SER A 131 -14.01 11.19 24.36
N LYS A 132 -14.47 12.28 24.96
CA LYS A 132 -14.62 12.41 26.41
C LYS A 132 -14.97 11.03 26.93
N GLN A 133 -14.25 10.56 27.94
CA GLN A 133 -14.51 9.31 28.65
C GLN A 133 -16.02 9.08 28.82
N VAL A 134 -16.59 8.32 27.89
CA VAL A 134 -17.82 7.58 28.09
C VAL A 134 -17.31 6.16 28.02
N LYS A 135 -17.41 5.43 29.15
CA LYS A 135 -17.13 4.01 29.22
C LYS A 135 -17.94 3.31 28.12
N ARG A 136 -17.35 3.12 26.94
CA ARG A 136 -17.91 2.26 25.91
C ARG A 136 -17.62 0.83 26.36
N THR A 137 -18.68 0.12 26.67
CA THR A 137 -18.65 -1.32 26.88
C THR A 137 -18.16 -1.95 25.58
N ILE A 138 -16.87 -2.33 25.51
CA ILE A 138 -16.30 -3.03 24.36
C ILE A 138 -17.03 -4.37 24.26
N ARG A 139 -17.87 -4.54 23.24
CA ARG A 139 -18.48 -5.84 22.93
C ARG A 139 -17.40 -6.71 22.30
N SER A 140 -17.30 -7.98 22.68
CA SER A 140 -16.28 -8.94 22.23
C SER A 140 -16.25 -9.24 20.71
N GLY A 141 -16.97 -8.48 19.87
CA GLY A 141 -17.05 -8.67 18.42
C GLY A 141 -16.41 -7.56 17.57
N ASP A 142 -15.86 -6.51 18.18
CA ASP A 142 -15.30 -5.36 17.43
C ASP A 142 -13.78 -5.42 17.23
N THR A 143 -13.11 -6.42 17.80
CA THR A 143 -11.65 -6.60 17.73
C THR A 143 -11.30 -7.86 16.96
N MET A 144 -10.23 -7.81 16.17
CA MET A 144 -9.69 -8.98 15.46
C MET A 144 -9.47 -10.17 16.41
N LYS A 145 -9.74 -11.39 15.91
CA LYS A 145 -9.47 -12.63 16.65
C LYS A 145 -7.98 -12.74 16.99
N ILE A 146 -7.66 -13.39 18.11
CA ILE A 146 -6.27 -13.46 18.58
C ILE A 146 -5.35 -14.19 17.57
N ASP A 147 -5.81 -15.29 16.97
CA ASP A 147 -5.03 -16.04 15.97
C ASP A 147 -4.74 -15.20 14.72
N ASP A 148 -5.74 -14.43 14.26
CA ASP A 148 -5.59 -13.51 13.13
C ASP A 148 -4.61 -12.38 13.45
N TYR A 149 -4.63 -11.89 14.70
CA TYR A 149 -3.73 -10.86 15.17
C TYR A 149 -2.29 -11.35 15.26
N GLU A 150 -2.08 -12.55 15.81
CA GLU A 150 -0.76 -13.20 15.87
C GLU A 150 -0.21 -13.39 14.47
N PHE A 151 -1.02 -13.90 13.53
CA PHE A 151 -0.65 -14.02 12.12
C PHE A 151 -0.21 -12.68 11.51
N CYS A 152 -0.97 -11.60 11.69
CA CYS A 152 -0.61 -10.29 11.15
C CYS A 152 0.73 -9.77 11.72
N ILE A 153 0.99 -10.01 13.01
CA ILE A 153 2.25 -9.65 13.67
C ILE A 153 3.42 -10.47 13.11
N GLU A 154 3.23 -11.77 12.89
CA GLU A 154 4.24 -12.63 12.28
C GLU A 154 4.60 -12.17 10.87
N VAL A 155 3.60 -11.86 10.04
CA VAL A 155 3.80 -11.31 8.69
C VAL A 155 4.60 -10.00 8.74
N LEU A 156 4.20 -9.04 9.59
CA LEU A 156 4.91 -7.76 9.70
C LEU A 156 6.36 -7.95 10.17
N ASN A 157 6.58 -8.80 11.17
CA ASN A 157 7.92 -9.09 11.68
C ASN A 157 8.81 -9.77 10.63
N GLU A 158 8.25 -10.67 9.81
CA GLU A 158 8.97 -11.29 8.71
C GLU A 158 9.40 -10.25 7.67
N ILE A 159 8.49 -9.36 7.24
CA ILE A 159 8.79 -8.27 6.29
C ILE A 159 9.94 -7.39 6.81
N LEU A 160 9.99 -7.11 8.12
CA LEU A 160 11.00 -6.24 8.74
C LEU A 160 12.36 -6.91 8.99
N LYS A 161 12.55 -8.19 8.62
CA LYS A 161 13.83 -8.88 8.80
C LYS A 161 14.95 -8.28 7.96
N SER A 162 16.18 -8.38 8.46
CA SER A 162 17.37 -7.82 7.82
C SER A 162 17.61 -8.28 6.38
N LYS A 163 17.26 -9.52 6.05
CA LYS A 163 17.39 -10.09 4.70
C LYS A 163 16.58 -9.36 3.63
N TYR A 164 15.52 -8.63 4.01
CA TYR A 164 14.67 -7.89 3.07
C TYR A 164 14.98 -6.39 3.03
N LYS A 165 15.96 -5.91 3.82
CA LYS A 165 16.33 -4.48 3.88
C LYS A 165 16.75 -3.90 2.53
N GLY A 166 17.21 -4.74 1.60
CA GLY A 166 17.60 -4.32 0.25
C GLY A 166 16.47 -3.65 -0.53
N PHE A 167 15.22 -4.06 -0.31
CA PHE A 167 14.05 -3.52 -1.02
C PHE A 167 12.96 -2.95 -0.08
N VAL A 168 12.97 -3.25 1.21
CA VAL A 168 11.94 -2.76 2.16
C VAL A 168 12.14 -1.30 2.58
N TRP A 169 13.36 -0.77 2.49
CA TRP A 169 13.72 0.54 3.03
C TRP A 169 12.85 1.74 2.59
N PRO A 170 12.28 1.82 1.36
CA PRO A 170 11.44 2.95 0.96
C PRO A 170 10.10 3.00 1.69
N PHE A 171 9.65 1.87 2.24
CA PHE A 171 8.28 1.68 2.73
C PHE A 171 8.17 1.66 4.25
N LEU A 172 9.28 1.89 4.96
CA LEU A 172 9.36 1.80 6.42
C LEU A 172 8.57 2.89 7.13
N GLU A 173 8.51 4.09 6.54
CA GLU A 173 7.96 5.31 7.14
C GLU A 173 7.07 6.02 6.12
N PRO A 174 6.16 6.90 6.55
CA PRO A 174 5.38 7.72 5.63
C PRO A 174 6.31 8.53 4.72
N VAL A 175 5.92 8.68 3.45
CA VAL A 175 6.59 9.62 2.53
C VAL A 175 6.51 11.02 3.16
N ASP A 176 7.60 11.77 3.16
CA ASP A 176 7.58 13.12 3.74
C ASP A 176 6.93 14.10 2.77
N GLU A 177 5.78 14.66 3.14
CA GLU A 177 5.05 15.65 2.33
C GLU A 177 5.88 16.90 2.04
N ASN A 178 6.81 17.27 2.92
CA ASN A 178 7.66 18.44 2.69
C ASN A 178 8.74 18.14 1.64
N LEU A 179 9.20 16.89 1.56
CA LEU A 179 10.22 16.47 0.60
C LEU A 179 9.64 16.16 -0.78
N LEU A 180 8.40 15.67 -0.81
CA LEU A 180 7.76 15.19 -2.01
C LEU A 180 6.28 15.61 -2.04
N PRO A 181 5.99 16.93 -2.08
CA PRO A 181 4.62 17.44 -2.02
C PRO A 181 3.74 16.88 -3.15
N GLN A 182 4.31 16.67 -4.35
CA GLN A 182 3.62 16.07 -5.49
C GLN A 182 3.14 14.63 -5.24
N TYR A 183 3.74 13.91 -4.28
CA TYR A 183 3.29 12.58 -3.90
C TYR A 183 1.85 12.59 -3.41
N TYR A 184 1.51 13.54 -2.54
CA TYR A 184 0.18 13.65 -1.95
C TYR A 184 -0.86 14.23 -2.91
N GLU A 185 -0.42 14.82 -4.02
CA GLU A 185 -1.31 15.21 -5.12
C GLU A 185 -1.78 13.99 -5.92
N ILE A 186 -0.92 12.97 -6.08
CA ILE A 186 -1.22 11.78 -6.89
C ILE A 186 -1.78 10.63 -6.03
N ILE A 187 -1.17 10.42 -4.86
CA ILE A 187 -1.48 9.35 -3.92
C ILE A 187 -2.43 9.85 -2.84
N LYS A 188 -3.69 9.40 -2.94
CA LYS A 188 -4.78 9.86 -2.06
C LYS A 188 -4.82 9.14 -0.72
N ASN A 189 -4.40 7.88 -0.70
CA ASN A 189 -4.40 7.02 0.47
C ASN A 189 -2.97 6.52 0.72
N PRO A 190 -2.08 7.35 1.27
CA PRO A 190 -0.71 6.93 1.57
C PRO A 190 -0.72 5.85 2.67
N MET A 191 0.19 4.89 2.56
CA MET A 191 0.40 3.83 3.55
C MET A 191 1.88 3.45 3.62
N ASP A 192 2.30 2.98 4.78
CA ASP A 192 3.68 2.58 5.10
C ASP A 192 3.69 1.56 6.25
N LEU A 193 4.81 0.85 6.41
CA LEU A 193 4.94 -0.24 7.38
C LEU A 193 4.87 0.23 8.83
N LYS A 194 5.32 1.46 9.13
CA LYS A 194 5.15 2.03 10.48
C LYS A 194 3.69 2.33 10.77
N SER A 195 2.95 2.91 9.82
CA SER A 195 1.50 3.15 9.97
C SER A 195 0.72 1.84 10.18
N ILE A 196 1.07 0.77 9.46
CA ILE A 196 0.50 -0.57 9.67
C ILE A 196 0.82 -1.09 11.08
N LYS A 197 2.08 -0.95 11.52
CA LYS A 197 2.50 -1.32 12.88
C LYS A 197 1.67 -0.56 13.93
N ASP A 198 1.53 0.76 13.78
CA ASP A 198 0.77 1.59 14.70
C ASP A 198 -0.71 1.15 14.75
N LYS A 199 -1.31 0.78 13.62
CA LYS A 199 -2.68 0.24 13.55
C LYS A 199 -2.82 -1.12 14.25
N LEU A 200 -1.83 -2.00 14.13
CA LEU A 200 -1.80 -3.27 14.87
C LEU A 200 -1.69 -3.04 16.38
N ASP A 201 -0.75 -2.20 16.82
CA ASP A 201 -0.54 -1.87 18.24
C ASP A 201 -1.81 -1.26 18.87
N LEU A 202 -2.53 -0.42 18.10
CA LEU A 202 -3.80 0.17 18.50
C LEU A 202 -5.01 -0.76 18.33
N LYS A 203 -4.81 -2.03 17.94
CA LYS A 203 -5.87 -3.02 17.68
C LYS A 203 -6.96 -2.48 16.74
N SER A 204 -6.57 -1.65 15.77
CA SER A 204 -7.50 -0.92 14.90
C SER A 204 -8.04 -1.77 13.75
N TYR A 205 -7.36 -2.86 13.42
CA TYR A 205 -7.82 -3.80 12.41
C TYR A 205 -8.87 -4.77 12.98
N LYS A 206 -9.90 -5.05 12.20
CA LYS A 206 -10.98 -6.00 12.57
C LYS A 206 -10.77 -7.41 12.03
N GLY A 207 -9.89 -7.57 11.04
CA GLY A 207 -9.58 -8.86 10.43
C GLY A 207 -8.38 -8.79 9.51
N VAL A 208 -7.85 -9.95 9.13
CA VAL A 208 -6.67 -10.09 8.26
C VAL A 208 -6.86 -9.40 6.91
N ASP A 209 -8.10 -9.34 6.42
CA ASP A 209 -8.46 -8.67 5.16
C ASP A 209 -8.07 -7.18 5.19
N GLU A 210 -8.36 -6.46 6.29
CA GLU A 210 -8.05 -5.03 6.42
C GLU A 210 -6.54 -4.78 6.52
N PHE A 211 -5.80 -5.64 7.24
CA PHE A 211 -4.35 -5.59 7.32
C PHE A 211 -3.70 -5.87 5.97
N SER A 212 -4.18 -6.89 5.26
CA SER A 212 -3.68 -7.28 3.94
C SER A 212 -3.93 -6.21 2.88
N ASN A 213 -5.07 -5.51 2.96
CA ASN A 213 -5.38 -4.39 2.09
C ASN A 213 -4.37 -3.25 2.25
N ASP A 214 -3.98 -2.91 3.48
CA ASP A 214 -2.98 -1.87 3.70
C ASP A 214 -1.59 -2.27 3.20
N LEU A 215 -1.20 -3.55 3.35
CA LEU A 215 0.05 -4.06 2.77
C LEU A 215 0.07 -3.93 1.24
N ARG A 216 -1.03 -4.30 0.57
CA ARG A 216 -1.18 -4.11 -0.89
C ARG A 216 -1.20 -2.64 -1.28
N LEU A 217 -1.82 -1.79 -0.48
CA LEU A 217 -1.87 -0.36 -0.75
C LEU A 217 -0.47 0.28 -0.78
N ILE A 218 0.50 -0.22 0.00
CA ILE A 218 1.90 0.22 -0.08
C ILE A 218 2.47 -0.03 -1.49
N THR A 219 2.29 -1.24 -2.02
CA THR A 219 2.86 -1.64 -3.32
C THR A 219 2.12 -1.01 -4.49
N GLU A 220 0.80 -0.92 -4.42
CA GLU A 220 -0.03 -0.21 -5.40
C GLU A 220 0.33 1.28 -5.49
N ASN A 221 0.50 1.96 -4.35
CA ASN A 221 0.92 3.36 -4.34
C ASN A 221 2.34 3.53 -4.91
N CYS A 222 3.23 2.59 -4.61
CA CYS A 222 4.58 2.59 -5.16
C CYS A 222 4.55 2.54 -6.69
N HIS A 223 3.82 1.58 -7.26
CA HIS A 223 3.74 1.42 -8.72
C HIS A 223 2.96 2.53 -9.41
N LYS A 224 2.01 3.15 -8.70
CA LYS A 224 1.26 4.29 -9.22
C LYS A 224 2.11 5.57 -9.31
N PHE A 225 3.00 5.77 -8.35
CA PHE A 225 3.79 7.01 -8.27
C PHE A 225 5.12 6.93 -9.01
N ASN A 226 5.79 5.78 -8.96
CA ASN A 226 7.15 5.63 -9.48
C ASN A 226 7.15 5.04 -10.90
N ASP A 227 8.17 5.38 -11.70
CA ASP A 227 8.33 4.82 -13.04
C ASP A 227 8.76 3.35 -13.00
N GLN A 228 8.27 2.53 -13.94
CA GLN A 228 8.50 1.08 -14.00
C GLN A 228 9.98 0.67 -14.03
N GLY A 229 10.87 1.55 -14.51
CA GLY A 229 12.32 1.31 -14.55
C GLY A 229 13.09 1.79 -13.31
N SER A 230 12.43 2.46 -12.37
CA SER A 230 13.09 3.02 -11.18
C SER A 230 13.41 1.96 -10.13
N ASP A 231 14.45 2.20 -9.33
CA ASP A 231 14.83 1.31 -8.23
C ASP A 231 13.70 1.15 -7.21
N VAL A 232 12.94 2.22 -6.93
CA VAL A 232 11.83 2.19 -5.96
C VAL A 232 10.66 1.37 -6.50
N TYR A 233 10.35 1.46 -7.80
CA TYR A 233 9.34 0.60 -8.43
C TYR A 233 9.72 -0.87 -8.31
N ARG A 234 10.99 -1.21 -8.60
CA ARG A 234 11.51 -2.58 -8.42
C ARG A 234 11.36 -3.04 -6.97
N CYS A 235 11.70 -2.18 -6.01
CA CYS A 235 11.49 -2.46 -4.59
C CYS A 235 10.01 -2.76 -4.25
N GLY A 236 9.08 -2.03 -4.87
CA GLY A 236 7.64 -2.26 -4.71
C GLY A 236 7.21 -3.63 -5.25
N THR A 237 7.78 -4.06 -6.36
CA THR A 237 7.54 -5.39 -6.95
C THR A 237 8.06 -6.50 -6.03
N GLU A 238 9.30 -6.39 -5.54
CA GLU A 238 9.89 -7.36 -4.61
C GLU A 238 9.10 -7.46 -3.29
N LEU A 239 8.64 -6.31 -2.76
CA LEU A 239 7.77 -6.30 -1.57
C LEU A 239 6.42 -6.97 -1.86
N ASN A 240 5.83 -6.74 -3.03
CA ASN A 240 4.55 -7.35 -3.40
C ASN A 240 4.63 -8.87 -3.48
N GLU A 241 5.70 -9.40 -4.08
CA GLU A 241 5.96 -10.85 -4.15
C GLU A 241 6.11 -11.46 -2.75
N LEU A 242 6.88 -10.80 -1.88
CA LEU A 242 7.03 -11.22 -0.48
C LEU A 242 5.68 -11.22 0.24
N VAL A 243 4.93 -10.11 0.18
CA VAL A 243 3.60 -10.00 0.81
C VAL A 243 2.66 -11.10 0.34
N ASN A 244 2.58 -11.35 -0.97
CA ASN A 244 1.72 -12.39 -1.53
C ASN A 244 2.13 -13.78 -1.01
N SER A 245 3.43 -14.08 -0.97
CA SER A 245 3.91 -15.37 -0.45
C SER A 245 3.58 -15.59 1.04
N LEU A 246 3.64 -14.53 1.85
CA LEU A 246 3.34 -14.61 3.28
C LEU A 246 1.84 -14.76 3.54
N LEU A 247 1.02 -14.06 2.76
CA LEU A 247 -0.44 -14.10 2.89
C LEU A 247 -1.06 -15.37 2.30
N ALA A 248 -0.42 -16.01 1.30
CA ALA A 248 -0.92 -17.24 0.70
C ALA A 248 -1.08 -18.40 1.69
N ASN A 249 -0.31 -18.39 2.78
CA ASN A 249 -0.36 -19.41 3.83
C ASN A 249 -1.36 -19.10 4.95
N TYR A 250 -2.15 -18.03 4.82
CA TYR A 250 -3.15 -17.70 5.81
C TYR A 250 -4.30 -18.72 5.80
N GLU A 251 -4.46 -19.46 6.89
CA GLU A 251 -5.61 -20.34 7.13
C GLU A 251 -6.29 -19.96 8.46
N PRO A 252 -7.58 -19.54 8.44
CA PRO A 252 -8.30 -19.27 9.66
C PRO A 252 -8.47 -20.54 10.51
N LYS A 253 -7.89 -20.56 11.73
CA LYS A 253 -7.97 -21.74 12.63
C LYS A 253 -9.42 -22.10 13.02
N ASP A 254 -10.29 -21.11 13.16
CA ASP A 254 -11.71 -21.29 13.51
C ASP A 254 -12.61 -21.21 12.26
N LEU A 255 -12.55 -22.26 11.44
CA LEU A 255 -13.37 -22.37 10.22
C LEU A 255 -14.87 -22.31 10.53
N LYS A 256 -15.32 -22.94 11.62
CA LYS A 256 -16.74 -22.98 12.00
C LYS A 256 -17.27 -21.59 12.36
N GLY A 257 -16.51 -20.82 13.14
CA GLY A 257 -16.86 -19.44 13.47
C GLY A 257 -16.79 -18.53 12.26
N ARG A 258 -15.83 -18.74 11.34
CA ARG A 258 -15.77 -17.99 10.08
C ARG A 258 -16.98 -18.25 9.19
N ILE A 259 -17.40 -19.52 9.05
CA ILE A 259 -18.63 -19.88 8.34
C ILE A 259 -19.85 -19.18 8.95
N LEU A 260 -19.96 -19.15 10.28
CA LEU A 260 -21.08 -18.50 10.96
C LEU A 260 -21.08 -16.98 10.74
N GLU A 261 -19.91 -16.34 10.79
CA GLU A 261 -19.75 -14.91 10.50
C GLU A 261 -20.12 -14.56 9.06
N LEU A 262 -19.63 -15.35 8.10
CA LEU A 262 -19.96 -15.18 6.68
C LEU A 262 -21.46 -15.33 6.43
N LYS A 263 -22.11 -16.34 7.04
CA LYS A 263 -23.57 -16.50 6.97
C LYS A 263 -24.32 -15.27 7.51
N LYS A 264 -23.85 -14.66 8.61
CA LYS A 264 -24.43 -13.42 9.15
C LYS A 264 -24.25 -12.25 8.18
N LYS A 265 -23.05 -12.09 7.60
CA LYS A 265 -22.75 -11.06 6.58
C LYS A 265 -23.61 -11.23 5.33
N ILE A 266 -23.80 -12.45 4.84
CA ILE A 266 -24.72 -12.75 3.72
C ILE A 266 -26.13 -12.24 4.04
N VAL A 267 -26.68 -12.61 5.21
CA VAL A 267 -28.01 -12.15 5.61
C VAL A 267 -28.09 -10.62 5.70
N GLN A 268 -27.05 -9.97 6.22
CA GLN A 268 -26.98 -8.51 6.30
C GLN A 268 -26.95 -7.86 4.91
N TYR A 269 -26.06 -8.30 4.03
CA TYR A 269 -25.93 -7.74 2.69
C TYR A 269 -27.16 -8.01 1.83
N THR A 270 -27.80 -9.18 1.97
CA THR A 270 -29.09 -9.45 1.32
C THR A 270 -30.16 -8.43 1.74
N LYS A 271 -30.19 -8.00 3.00
CA LYS A 271 -31.13 -6.95 3.44
C LYS A 271 -30.77 -5.58 2.88
N GLU A 272 -29.48 -5.25 2.85
CA GLU A 272 -28.98 -3.97 2.33
C GLU A 272 -29.24 -3.82 0.83
N VAL A 273 -28.99 -4.88 0.05
CA VAL A 273 -29.33 -4.94 -1.39
C VAL A 273 -30.82 -4.67 -1.59
N LYS A 274 -31.71 -5.38 -0.87
CA LYS A 274 -33.16 -5.16 -0.96
C LYS A 274 -33.57 -3.72 -0.62
N ALA A 275 -32.91 -3.10 0.35
CA ALA A 275 -33.18 -1.71 0.72
C ALA A 275 -32.72 -0.72 -0.37
N LEU A 276 -31.58 -0.98 -1.02
CA LEU A 276 -31.08 -0.18 -2.13
C LEU A 276 -31.97 -0.33 -3.37
N GLU A 277 -32.39 -1.54 -3.70
CA GLU A 277 -33.34 -1.84 -4.78
C GLU A 277 -34.66 -1.07 -4.58
N SER A 278 -35.20 -1.04 -3.37
CA SER A 278 -36.42 -0.26 -3.06
C SER A 278 -36.23 1.24 -3.29
N LYS A 279 -35.10 1.81 -2.85
CA LYS A 279 -34.79 3.25 -3.05
C LYS A 279 -34.60 3.62 -4.52
N LEU A 280 -34.17 2.67 -5.34
CA LEU A 280 -33.94 2.86 -6.76
C LEU A 280 -35.27 2.87 -7.53
N ARG A 281 -36.27 2.10 -7.07
CA ARG A 281 -37.67 2.16 -7.58
C ARG A 281 -38.33 3.52 -7.33
N ASP A 282 -38.09 4.14 -6.17
CA ASP A 282 -38.70 5.43 -5.81
C ASP A 282 -38.19 6.62 -6.65
N LYS A 283 -37.05 6.49 -7.34
CA LYS A 283 -36.41 7.56 -8.13
C LYS A 283 -36.73 7.55 -9.63
N ASN A 284 -37.14 6.40 -10.18
CA ASN A 284 -37.45 6.24 -11.59
C ASN A 284 -38.97 6.15 -11.79
N ASP A 285 -39.70 7.27 -11.83
CA ASP A 285 -41.11 7.41 -12.30
C ASP A 285 -42.08 6.22 -12.08
N GLY A 286 -41.95 5.47 -10.99
CA GLY A 286 -42.64 4.17 -10.83
C GLY A 286 -42.32 3.11 -11.90
N SER A 287 -41.42 3.37 -12.84
CA SER A 287 -40.91 2.40 -13.81
C SER A 287 -40.06 1.38 -13.07
N PRO A 288 -40.39 0.08 -13.12
CA PRO A 288 -39.68 -0.93 -12.38
C PRO A 288 -38.21 -0.96 -12.82
N VAL A 289 -37.27 -0.55 -11.95
CA VAL A 289 -35.92 -1.12 -12.04
C VAL A 289 -35.99 -2.49 -11.43
N THR A 290 -36.40 -3.46 -12.24
CA THR A 290 -36.26 -4.86 -11.91
C THR A 290 -34.81 -5.23 -12.16
N VAL A 291 -33.99 -5.25 -11.11
CA VAL A 291 -32.99 -6.31 -11.04
C VAL A 291 -33.81 -7.59 -10.94
N LYS A 292 -34.03 -8.27 -12.07
CA LYS A 292 -34.76 -9.54 -12.08
C LYS A 292 -33.86 -10.55 -11.37
N ASN A 293 -34.29 -10.97 -10.19
CA ASN A 293 -33.67 -12.09 -9.50
C ASN A 293 -34.42 -13.35 -9.93
N TYR A 294 -33.72 -14.28 -10.55
CA TYR A 294 -34.32 -15.51 -11.04
C TYR A 294 -34.26 -16.60 -9.97
N SER A 295 -35.41 -17.15 -9.64
CA SER A 295 -35.57 -18.26 -8.71
C SER A 295 -34.88 -19.52 -9.21
N LEU A 296 -34.66 -20.48 -8.31
CA LEU A 296 -34.10 -21.78 -8.68
C LEU A 296 -34.96 -22.50 -9.73
N ASN A 297 -36.29 -22.35 -9.68
CA ASN A 297 -37.19 -22.97 -10.65
C ASN A 297 -37.04 -22.34 -12.04
N GLU A 298 -36.95 -21.01 -12.13
CA GLU A 298 -36.71 -20.30 -13.41
C GLU A 298 -35.35 -20.69 -14.02
N ARG A 299 -34.36 -20.97 -13.18
CA ARG A 299 -33.03 -21.46 -13.60
C ARG A 299 -33.06 -22.89 -14.11
N ILE A 300 -33.84 -23.75 -13.48
CA ILE A 300 -34.08 -25.11 -13.96
C ILE A 300 -34.84 -25.08 -15.29
N GLU A 301 -35.84 -24.23 -15.42
CA GLU A 301 -36.61 -24.06 -16.65
C GLU A 301 -35.76 -23.56 -17.82
N LEU A 302 -34.91 -22.56 -17.59
CA LEU A 302 -33.94 -22.10 -18.58
C LEU A 302 -33.01 -23.26 -19.01
N GLY A 303 -32.53 -24.06 -18.06
CA GLY A 303 -31.72 -25.25 -18.36
C GLY A 303 -32.44 -26.25 -19.28
N ASN A 304 -33.72 -26.52 -19.01
CA ASN A 304 -34.52 -27.39 -19.86
C ASN A 304 -34.72 -26.81 -21.27
N ARG A 305 -34.89 -25.50 -21.40
CA ARG A 305 -34.99 -24.81 -22.70
C ARG A 305 -33.69 -24.90 -23.48
N ILE A 306 -32.54 -24.71 -22.82
CA ILE A 306 -31.20 -24.86 -23.44
C ILE A 306 -31.01 -26.28 -24.00
N LEU A 307 -31.48 -27.32 -23.29
CA LEU A 307 -31.35 -28.72 -23.73
C LEU A 307 -32.12 -29.02 -25.04
N ASN A 308 -33.10 -28.20 -25.40
CA ASN A 308 -33.88 -28.36 -26.63
C ASN A 308 -33.29 -27.60 -27.82
N LEU A 309 -32.20 -26.85 -27.63
CA LEU A 309 -31.55 -26.07 -28.69
C LEU A 309 -30.75 -26.96 -29.65
N ASN A 310 -30.69 -26.56 -30.91
CA ASN A 310 -29.77 -27.18 -31.87
C ASN A 310 -28.33 -26.69 -31.66
N LYS A 311 -27.37 -27.36 -32.30
CA LYS A 311 -25.93 -27.07 -32.12
C LYS A 311 -25.56 -25.59 -32.32
N ILE A 312 -26.08 -24.94 -33.36
CA ILE A 312 -25.77 -23.52 -33.67
C ILE A 312 -26.31 -22.60 -32.56
N GLN A 313 -27.49 -22.93 -32.04
CA GLN A 313 -28.10 -22.17 -30.96
C GLN A 313 -27.35 -22.37 -29.64
N THR A 314 -26.96 -23.60 -29.32
CA THR A 314 -26.14 -23.93 -28.15
C THR A 314 -24.76 -23.24 -28.21
N ASP A 315 -24.12 -23.18 -29.38
CA ASP A 315 -22.87 -22.45 -29.58
C ASP A 315 -23.03 -20.94 -29.31
N THR A 316 -24.21 -20.38 -29.55
CA THR A 316 -24.51 -18.97 -29.27
C THR A 316 -24.68 -18.74 -27.77
N VAL A 317 -25.37 -19.64 -27.07
CA VAL A 317 -25.48 -19.64 -25.59
C VAL A 317 -24.08 -19.74 -24.96
N ALA A 318 -23.24 -20.64 -25.47
CA ALA A 318 -21.85 -20.80 -25.03
C ALA A 318 -21.04 -19.49 -25.17
N LYS A 319 -21.20 -18.75 -26.28
CA LYS A 319 -20.55 -17.44 -26.47
C LYS A 319 -21.04 -16.39 -25.49
N ILE A 320 -22.34 -16.36 -25.17
CA ILE A 320 -22.90 -15.45 -24.15
C ILE A 320 -22.25 -15.75 -22.80
N ILE A 321 -22.13 -17.01 -22.42
CA ILE A 321 -21.51 -17.41 -21.16
C ILE A 321 -20.02 -17.02 -21.12
N GLN A 322 -19.28 -17.24 -22.20
CA GLN A 322 -17.85 -16.88 -22.31
C GLN A 322 -17.62 -15.37 -22.18
N LYS A 323 -18.49 -14.55 -22.78
CA LYS A 323 -18.42 -13.08 -22.73
C LYS A 323 -18.35 -12.55 -21.29
N TYR A 324 -18.91 -13.27 -20.31
CA TYR A 324 -18.94 -12.87 -18.90
C TYR A 324 -18.09 -13.77 -17.99
N SER A 325 -17.26 -14.65 -18.54
CA SER A 325 -16.45 -15.60 -17.77
C SER A 325 -17.27 -16.43 -16.77
N ALA A 326 -18.50 -16.79 -17.15
CA ALA A 326 -19.49 -17.41 -16.26
C ALA A 326 -19.53 -18.96 -16.34
N GLY A 327 -18.48 -19.59 -16.87
CA GLY A 327 -18.36 -21.05 -17.02
C GLY A 327 -16.90 -21.51 -16.96
N GLU A 328 -16.70 -22.79 -16.69
CA GLU A 328 -15.37 -23.44 -16.66
C GLU A 328 -15.12 -24.17 -17.99
N TYR A 329 -13.91 -24.03 -18.53
CA TYR A 329 -13.49 -24.79 -19.71
C TYR A 329 -13.11 -26.21 -19.30
N VAL A 330 -13.73 -27.19 -19.93
CA VAL A 330 -13.37 -28.60 -19.81
C VAL A 330 -12.68 -29.09 -21.09
N GLU A 331 -12.00 -30.24 -21.00
CA GLU A 331 -11.36 -30.87 -22.15
C GLU A 331 -12.37 -31.02 -23.32
N ASN A 332 -11.89 -30.88 -24.56
CA ASN A 332 -12.70 -30.91 -25.80
C ASN A 332 -13.49 -29.64 -26.15
N ASN A 333 -13.09 -28.47 -25.63
CA ASN A 333 -13.68 -27.17 -26.01
C ASN A 333 -15.16 -27.02 -25.56
N GLU A 334 -15.58 -27.80 -24.57
CA GLU A 334 -16.88 -27.73 -23.93
C GLU A 334 -16.83 -26.73 -22.76
N ILE A 335 -17.99 -26.15 -22.44
CA ILE A 335 -18.15 -25.24 -21.30
C ILE A 335 -19.05 -25.93 -20.29
N GLU A 336 -18.53 -26.14 -19.08
CA GLU A 336 -19.34 -26.60 -17.95
C GLU A 336 -19.84 -25.38 -17.17
N VAL A 337 -21.16 -25.30 -16.97
CA VAL A 337 -21.83 -24.17 -16.31
C VAL A 337 -22.85 -24.68 -15.32
N ASP A 338 -22.74 -24.19 -14.08
CA ASP A 338 -23.80 -24.37 -13.09
C ASP A 338 -24.83 -23.23 -13.20
N LEU A 339 -25.94 -23.52 -13.89
CA LEU A 339 -27.05 -22.58 -14.11
C LEU A 339 -27.67 -22.04 -12.80
N ARG A 340 -27.48 -22.74 -11.67
CA ARG A 340 -28.00 -22.32 -10.35
C ARG A 340 -27.26 -21.10 -9.79
N ILE A 341 -26.02 -20.89 -10.22
CA ILE A 341 -25.15 -19.79 -9.77
C ILE A 341 -24.80 -18.81 -10.90
N LEU A 342 -25.42 -18.97 -12.08
CA LEU A 342 -25.21 -18.08 -13.22
C LEU A 342 -25.60 -16.64 -12.85
N PRO A 343 -24.75 -15.62 -13.11
CA PRO A 343 -25.12 -14.23 -12.83
C PRO A 343 -26.41 -13.83 -13.54
N ASP A 344 -27.28 -13.05 -12.87
CA ASP A 344 -28.63 -12.75 -13.39
C ASP A 344 -28.61 -12.02 -14.74
N ASN A 345 -27.60 -11.19 -15.02
CA ASN A 345 -27.43 -10.54 -16.32
C ASN A 345 -27.10 -11.53 -17.44
N VAL A 346 -26.39 -12.62 -17.13
CA VAL A 346 -26.08 -13.69 -18.09
C VAL A 346 -27.31 -14.55 -18.30
N TYR A 347 -28.05 -14.85 -17.23
CA TYR A 347 -29.37 -15.49 -17.34
C TYR A 347 -30.26 -14.71 -18.31
N GLU A 348 -30.40 -13.40 -18.10
CA GLU A 348 -31.34 -12.56 -18.86
C GLU A 348 -30.97 -12.48 -20.35
N GLU A 349 -29.67 -12.42 -20.69
CA GLU A 349 -29.21 -12.43 -22.08
C GLU A 349 -29.50 -13.77 -22.78
N ILE A 350 -29.33 -14.90 -22.07
CA ILE A 350 -29.68 -16.24 -22.60
C ILE A 350 -31.19 -16.39 -22.75
N ASP A 351 -31.96 -16.00 -21.73
CA ASP A 351 -33.42 -16.09 -21.70
C ASP A 351 -34.05 -15.27 -22.82
N MET A 352 -33.54 -14.05 -23.05
CA MET A 352 -33.98 -13.19 -24.16
C MET A 352 -33.64 -13.81 -25.53
N TYR A 353 -32.45 -14.40 -25.68
CA TYR A 353 -32.05 -15.07 -26.91
C TYR A 353 -32.97 -16.25 -27.25
N ILE A 354 -33.27 -17.11 -26.27
CA ILE A 354 -34.14 -18.28 -26.49
C ILE A 354 -35.57 -17.83 -26.78
N SER A 355 -36.08 -16.84 -26.03
CA SER A 355 -37.44 -16.30 -26.24
C SER A 355 -37.63 -15.73 -27.65
N ASN A 356 -36.60 -15.07 -28.21
CA ASN A 356 -36.66 -14.56 -29.59
C ASN A 356 -36.73 -15.68 -30.65
N ILE A 357 -36.12 -16.84 -30.38
CA ILE A 357 -36.22 -18.01 -31.25
C ILE A 357 -37.64 -18.57 -31.21
N GLU A 358 -38.21 -18.70 -30.01
CA GLU A 358 -39.54 -19.24 -29.79
C GLU A 358 -40.62 -18.37 -30.48
N ILE A 359 -40.55 -17.04 -30.32
CA ILE A 359 -41.44 -16.08 -31.01
C ILE A 359 -41.32 -16.21 -32.53
N GLY A 360 -40.10 -16.32 -33.07
CA GLY A 360 -39.87 -16.49 -34.50
C GLY A 360 -40.40 -17.82 -35.06
N LEU A 361 -40.62 -18.84 -34.24
CA LEU A 361 -41.25 -20.10 -34.64
C LEU A 361 -42.78 -20.01 -34.63
N GLU A 362 -43.36 -19.20 -33.74
CA GLU A 362 -44.81 -18.99 -33.65
C GLU A 362 -45.34 -18.16 -34.84
N GLU A 363 -44.65 -17.08 -35.22
CA GLU A 363 -45.03 -16.26 -36.39
C GLU A 363 -44.97 -17.03 -37.72
N ASN A 364 -44.10 -18.05 -37.82
CA ASN A 364 -44.00 -18.92 -38.99
C ASN A 364 -45.09 -20.02 -39.02
N ASN A 365 -45.71 -20.33 -37.89
CA ASN A 365 -46.78 -21.34 -37.79
C ASN A 365 -48.18 -20.73 -37.91
N GLU A 366 -48.38 -19.43 -37.63
CA GLU A 366 -49.66 -18.74 -37.83
C GLU A 366 -49.90 -18.25 -39.27
N GLY A 367 -48.90 -18.38 -40.15
CA GLY A 367 -48.93 -17.95 -41.56
C GLY A 367 -49.24 -19.06 -42.59
N VAL A 368 -49.72 -20.24 -42.17
CA VAL A 368 -50.02 -21.38 -43.07
C VAL A 368 -51.51 -21.67 -43.15
#